data_AF-A0A1M6H7S1-F1
#
_entry.id   AF-A0A1M6H7S1-F1
#
_cell.length_a   1.000
_cell.length_b   1.000
_cell.length_c   1.000
_cell.angle_alpha   90.00
_cell.angle_beta   90.00
_cell.angle_gamma   90.00
#
_symmetry.space_group_name_H-M   'P 1'
#
loop_
_entity.id
_entity.type
_entity.pdbx_description
1 polymer ?
#
loop_
_entity_poly.entity_id
_entity_poly.type
_entity_poly.pdbx_seq_one_letter_code
_entity_poly.pdbx_strand_id
1 'polypeptide(L)'
;MCDTLVALSNATKDNSVIFGKNSDREPNEPQIMIRVPPKKRDKNKKIKCTYIEVDGEEFTYEAILIKPHWIWGAEMGINYKGLVIGNEAVFTKEKLKSKSPLSQFFYHSGS
;
A
#
# COMPACT_ATOMS: atom_id res chain seq x y z
N MET A 1 12.86 5.50 9.87
CA MET A 1 12.99 4.72 8.64
C MET A 1 11.88 3.66 8.60
N CYS A 2 11.14 3.57 7.50
CA CYS A 2 10.18 2.50 7.26
C CYS A 2 10.90 1.16 7.03
N ASP A 3 10.37 0.08 7.60
CA ASP A 3 10.92 -1.28 7.42
C ASP A 3 9.86 -2.22 6.84
N THR A 4 10.28 -3.10 5.92
CA THR A 4 9.45 -4.15 5.34
C THR A 4 10.18 -5.49 5.40
N LEU A 5 9.49 -6.53 5.85
CA LEU A 5 9.97 -7.92 5.92
C LEU A 5 8.96 -8.85 5.24
N VAL A 6 9.47 -9.82 4.48
CA VAL A 6 8.67 -10.93 3.96
C VAL A 6 9.36 -12.26 4.28
N ALA A 7 8.64 -13.18 4.93
CA ALA A 7 9.01 -14.59 4.97
C ALA A 7 8.08 -15.36 4.03
N LEU A 8 8.67 -15.93 2.98
CA LEU A 8 7.93 -16.75 2.01
C LEU A 8 7.64 -18.13 2.59
N SER A 9 6.73 -18.87 1.94
CA SER A 9 6.28 -20.19 2.41
C SER A 9 7.41 -21.20 2.60
N ASN A 10 8.51 -21.09 1.85
CA ASN A 10 9.68 -21.94 2.01
C ASN A 10 10.58 -21.55 3.20
N ALA A 11 10.29 -20.44 3.86
CA ALA A 11 11.01 -19.92 5.02
C ALA A 11 10.22 -20.03 6.34
N THR A 12 8.97 -20.51 6.30
CA THR A 12 8.09 -20.66 7.47
C THR A 12 7.78 -22.13 7.76
N LYS A 13 7.59 -22.47 9.03
CA LYS A 13 7.38 -23.87 9.46
C LYS A 13 6.06 -24.46 8.96
N ASP A 14 5.04 -23.63 8.78
CA ASP A 14 3.68 -24.00 8.40
C ASP A 14 3.34 -23.66 6.94
N ASN A 15 4.32 -23.25 6.14
CA ASN A 15 4.17 -22.75 4.78
C ASN A 15 3.33 -21.47 4.64
N SER A 16 3.08 -20.74 5.73
CA SER A 16 2.44 -19.42 5.68
C SER A 16 3.37 -18.39 5.01
N VAL A 17 2.79 -17.33 4.46
CA VAL A 17 3.55 -16.12 4.07
C VAL A 17 3.37 -15.09 5.18
N ILE A 18 4.47 -14.59 5.73
CA ILE A 18 4.45 -13.53 6.75
C ILE A 18 4.90 -12.24 6.09
N PHE A 19 4.04 -11.22 6.16
CA PHE A 19 4.34 -9.86 5.74
C PHE A 19 4.39 -8.95 6.97
N GLY A 20 5.54 -8.34 7.22
CA GLY A 20 5.75 -7.35 8.28
C GLY A 20 6.04 -5.99 7.68
N LYS A 21 5.30 -4.97 8.12
CA LYS A 21 5.54 -3.58 7.76
C LYS A 21 5.54 -2.72 9.01
N ASN A 22 6.64 -2.03 9.24
CA ASN A 22 6.73 -0.95 10.21
C ASN A 22 6.71 0.38 9.44
N SER A 23 5.78 1.27 9.80
CA SER A 23 5.72 2.61 9.20
C SER A 23 6.39 3.61 10.13
N ASP A 24 7.16 4.52 9.56
CA ASP A 24 7.60 5.71 10.28
C ASP A 24 6.42 6.58 10.65
N ARG A 25 6.42 7.04 11.89
CA ARG A 25 5.35 7.87 12.44
C ARG A 25 5.96 8.95 13.32
N GLU A 26 5.36 10.13 13.29
CA GLU A 26 5.66 11.12 14.32
C GLU A 26 5.23 10.58 15.70
N PRO A 27 5.95 10.91 16.78
CA PRO A 27 5.51 10.58 18.13
C PRO A 27 4.10 11.14 18.35
N ASN A 28 3.13 10.28 18.64
CA ASN A 28 1.69 10.57 18.81
C ASN A 28 0.82 10.56 17.54
N GLU A 29 1.35 10.21 16.38
CA GLU A 29 0.49 10.01 15.21
C GLU A 29 -0.38 8.74 15.36
N PRO A 30 -1.71 8.84 15.23
CA PRO A 30 -2.58 7.68 15.40
C PRO A 30 -2.43 6.63 14.29
N GLN A 31 -2.45 5.35 14.66
CA GLN A 31 -2.59 4.24 13.74
C GLN A 31 -4.06 3.88 13.56
N ILE A 32 -4.66 4.41 12.51
CA ILE A 32 -6.06 4.16 12.20
C ILE A 32 -6.16 2.88 11.38
N MET A 33 -6.97 1.94 11.87
CA MET A 33 -7.39 0.75 11.15
C MET A 33 -8.85 0.94 10.74
N ILE A 34 -9.14 0.79 9.45
CA ILE A 34 -10.50 0.84 8.93
C ILE A 34 -10.83 -0.43 8.16
N ARG A 35 -12.08 -0.86 8.28
CA ARG A 35 -12.68 -1.88 7.43
C ARG A 35 -13.40 -1.20 6.27
N VAL A 36 -13.02 -1.53 5.06
CA VAL A 36 -13.69 -1.12 3.83
C VAL A 36 -14.54 -2.30 3.35
N PRO A 37 -15.88 -2.18 3.37
CA PRO A 37 -16.75 -3.27 2.90
C PRO A 37 -16.61 -3.47 1.39
N PRO A 38 -16.97 -4.66 0.88
CA PRO A 38 -16.99 -4.91 -0.55
C PRO A 38 -18.00 -3.97 -1.22
N LYS A 39 -17.70 -3.52 -2.43
CA LYS A 39 -18.51 -2.51 -3.12
C LYS A 39 -18.58 -2.78 -4.61
N LYS A 40 -19.78 -2.69 -5.17
CA LYS A 40 -19.99 -2.56 -6.62
C LYS A 40 -19.90 -1.09 -7.02
N ARG A 41 -19.23 -0.81 -8.13
CA ARG A 41 -19.05 0.53 -8.69
C ARG A 41 -19.43 0.52 -10.16
N ASP A 42 -19.76 1.71 -10.66
CA ASP A 42 -19.89 1.93 -12.09
C ASP A 42 -18.51 1.82 -12.74
N LYS A 43 -18.34 0.84 -13.62
CA LYS A 43 -17.08 0.51 -14.30
C LYS A 43 -16.51 1.68 -15.11
N ASN A 44 -17.36 2.64 -15.50
CA ASN A 44 -16.95 3.79 -16.29
C ASN A 44 -16.54 5.00 -15.43
N LYS A 45 -16.61 4.90 -14.10
CA LYS A 45 -16.21 5.99 -13.20
C LYS A 45 -14.78 5.80 -12.71
N LYS A 46 -13.96 6.82 -12.98
CA LYS A 46 -12.63 6.92 -12.39
C LYS A 46 -12.69 7.16 -10.88
N ILE A 47 -11.68 6.66 -10.19
CA ILE A 47 -11.46 6.88 -8.77
C ILE A 47 -10.44 8.00 -8.64
N LYS A 48 -10.87 9.11 -8.03
CA LYS A 48 -9.97 10.20 -7.68
C LYS A 48 -9.17 9.85 -6.43
N CYS A 49 -7.87 9.72 -6.61
CA CYS A 49 -6.87 9.62 -5.54
C CYS A 49 -6.36 11.01 -5.18
N THR A 50 -5.35 11.10 -4.30
CA THR A 50 -4.77 12.38 -3.86
C THR A 50 -4.29 13.26 -5.03
N TYR A 51 -3.59 12.67 -6.01
CA TYR A 51 -2.96 13.42 -7.11
C TYR A 51 -3.31 12.91 -8.51
N ILE A 52 -3.89 11.72 -8.60
CA ILE A 52 -4.18 11.04 -9.86
C ILE A 52 -5.61 10.52 -9.86
N GLU A 53 -6.10 10.20 -11.04
CA GLU A 53 -7.31 9.41 -11.20
C GLU A 53 -6.94 8.06 -11.80
N VAL A 54 -7.49 6.99 -11.24
CA VAL A 54 -7.29 5.62 -11.72
C VAL A 54 -8.61 5.05 -12.20
N ASP A 55 -8.56 4.14 -13.18
CA ASP A 55 -9.75 3.43 -13.62
C ASP A 55 -10.28 2.56 -12.47
N GLY A 56 -11.60 2.60 -12.25
CA GLY A 56 -12.26 1.83 -11.21
C GLY A 56 -12.69 0.46 -11.73
N GLU A 57 -12.52 -0.57 -10.92
CA GLU A 57 -13.13 -1.87 -11.19
C GLU A 57 -14.61 -1.90 -10.79
N GLU A 58 -15.41 -2.70 -11.49
CA GLU A 58 -16.84 -2.89 -11.20
C GLU A 58 -17.07 -3.44 -9.80
N PHE A 59 -16.12 -4.20 -9.26
CA PHE A 59 -16.20 -4.82 -7.94
C PHE A 59 -14.89 -4.67 -7.17
N THR A 60 -15.00 -4.26 -5.90
CA THR A 60 -13.88 -4.32 -4.95
C THR A 60 -14.18 -5.27 -3.81
N TYR A 61 -13.18 -6.08 -3.46
CA TYR A 61 -13.21 -6.92 -2.28
C TYR A 61 -13.20 -6.09 -1.00
N GLU A 62 -13.69 -6.71 0.06
CA GLU A 62 -13.47 -6.23 1.42
C GLU A 62 -11.98 -6.11 1.71
N ALA A 63 -11.60 -5.04 2.41
CA ALA A 63 -10.23 -4.81 2.84
C ALA A 63 -10.16 -4.21 4.24
N ILE A 64 -9.10 -4.55 4.96
CA ILE A 64 -8.64 -3.80 6.14
C ILE A 64 -7.50 -2.90 5.67
N LEU A 65 -7.61 -1.62 5.95
CA LEU A 65 -6.61 -0.61 5.63
C LEU A 65 -6.06 0.01 6.92
N ILE A 66 -4.77 0.27 6.94
CA ILE A 66 -4.06 0.88 8.07
C ILE A 66 -3.36 2.14 7.56
N LYS A 67 -3.58 3.26 8.24
CA LYS A 67 -3.11 4.57 7.78
C LYS A 67 -2.91 5.60 8.91
N PRO A 68 -2.11 6.66 8.69
CA PRO A 68 -2.19 7.88 9.48
C PRO A 68 -3.50 8.63 9.17
N HIS A 69 -3.88 9.56 10.04
CA HIS A 69 -5.18 10.23 9.94
C HIS A 69 -5.33 11.12 8.70
N TRP A 70 -4.27 11.76 8.23
CA TRP A 70 -4.30 12.81 7.22
C TRP A 70 -4.24 12.33 5.76
N ILE A 71 -3.89 11.06 5.48
CA ILE A 71 -3.81 10.58 4.09
C ILE A 71 -5.16 10.09 3.54
N TRP A 72 -5.35 10.24 2.24
CA TRP A 72 -6.28 9.42 1.46
C TRP A 72 -5.63 8.07 1.16
N GLY A 73 -6.42 6.98 1.13
CA GLY A 73 -5.90 5.63 0.89
C GLY A 73 -5.33 4.99 2.17
N ALA A 74 -4.19 4.32 2.06
CA ALA A 74 -3.56 3.58 3.16
C ALA A 74 -2.05 3.45 3.00
N GLU A 75 -1.35 3.21 4.11
CA GLU A 75 0.06 2.81 4.08
C GLU A 75 0.18 1.30 3.86
N MET A 76 -0.66 0.53 4.53
CA MET A 76 -0.70 -0.92 4.36
C MET A 76 -2.13 -1.44 4.44
N GLY A 77 -2.36 -2.63 3.91
CA GLY A 77 -3.67 -3.26 3.98
C GLY A 77 -3.68 -4.69 3.46
N ILE A 78 -4.76 -5.38 3.79
CA ILE A 78 -5.04 -6.76 3.36
C ILE A 78 -6.49 -6.86 2.90
N ASN A 79 -6.72 -7.64 1.84
CA ASN A 79 -8.07 -7.93 1.37
C ASN A 79 -8.51 -9.38 1.67
N TYR A 80 -9.81 -9.66 1.52
CA TYR A 80 -10.39 -10.98 1.74
C TYR A 80 -9.79 -12.10 0.85
N LYS A 81 -9.12 -11.76 -0.25
CA LYS A 81 -8.45 -12.71 -1.14
C LYS A 81 -7.00 -13.01 -0.72
N GLY A 82 -6.54 -12.48 0.42
CA GLY A 82 -5.19 -12.70 0.94
C GLY A 82 -4.12 -11.84 0.26
N LEU A 83 -4.50 -10.84 -0.53
CA LEU A 83 -3.54 -9.86 -1.05
C LEU A 83 -3.17 -8.88 0.05
N VAL A 84 -1.86 -8.72 0.29
CA VAL A 84 -1.29 -7.75 1.23
C VAL A 84 -0.45 -6.75 0.46
N ILE A 85 -0.58 -5.46 0.80
CA ILE A 85 0.19 -4.36 0.22
C ILE A 85 0.72 -3.48 1.36
N GLY A 86 1.95 -2.98 1.21
CA GLY A 86 2.53 -1.91 2.02
C GLY A 86 3.38 -0.98 1.16
N ASN A 87 3.29 0.33 1.37
CA ASN A 87 4.14 1.30 0.69
C ASN A 87 5.54 1.35 1.33
N GLU A 88 6.58 1.59 0.54
CA GLU A 88 7.94 1.72 1.04
C GLU A 88 8.63 2.91 0.38
N ALA A 89 9.31 3.73 1.17
CA ALA A 89 10.09 4.84 0.65
C ALA A 89 11.46 4.31 0.22
N VAL A 90 11.78 4.43 -1.07
CA VAL A 90 13.08 3.98 -1.58
C VAL A 90 14.03 5.16 -1.65
N PHE A 91 15.07 5.09 -0.80
CA PHE A 91 16.20 6.01 -0.84
C PHE A 91 17.33 5.36 -1.64
N THR A 92 17.62 5.88 -2.82
CA THR A 92 18.67 5.34 -3.70
C THR A 92 19.57 6.46 -4.23
N LYS A 93 20.85 6.12 -4.43
CA LYS A 93 21.84 6.99 -5.10
C LYS A 93 21.76 6.87 -6.63
N GLU A 94 21.08 5.85 -7.13
CA GLU A 94 20.92 5.60 -8.56
C GLU A 94 19.88 6.55 -9.17
N LYS A 95 20.22 7.13 -10.33
CA LYS A 95 19.26 7.96 -11.07
C LYS A 95 18.15 7.06 -11.64
N LEU A 96 16.91 7.34 -11.25
CA LEU A 96 15.75 6.67 -11.84
C LEU A 96 15.70 7.00 -13.34
N LYS A 97 15.81 5.96 -14.19
CA LYS A 97 15.53 6.12 -15.62
C LYS A 97 14.03 6.36 -15.79
N SER A 98 13.68 7.42 -16.52
CA SER A 98 12.28 7.71 -16.81
C SER A 98 11.65 6.52 -17.53
N LYS A 99 10.60 5.94 -16.94
CA LYS A 99 9.76 4.83 -17.45
C LYS A 99 10.22 3.39 -17.18
N SER A 100 10.99 3.10 -16.12
CA SER A 100 11.00 1.73 -15.59
C SER A 100 9.74 1.49 -14.75
N PRO A 101 9.20 0.25 -14.65
CA PRO A 101 8.09 -0.05 -13.75
C PRO A 101 8.37 0.40 -12.31
N LEU A 102 9.62 0.26 -11.86
CA LEU A 102 10.10 0.78 -10.58
C LEU A 102 9.94 2.31 -10.47
N SER A 103 10.24 3.07 -11.53
CA SER A 103 10.08 4.55 -11.52
C SER A 103 8.63 5.03 -11.39
N GLN A 104 7.62 4.18 -11.62
CA GLN A 104 6.21 4.53 -11.46
C GLN A 104 5.69 4.34 -10.03
N PHE A 105 6.41 3.58 -9.19
CA PHE A 105 6.04 3.29 -7.80
C PHE A 105 6.86 4.08 -6.76
N PHE A 106 7.88 4.83 -7.19
CA PHE A 106 8.75 5.60 -6.29
C PHE A 106 8.60 7.10 -6.53
N TYR A 107 8.19 7.82 -5.49
CA TYR A 107 8.19 9.29 -5.48
C TYR A 107 9.49 9.80 -4.84
N HIS A 108 10.08 10.83 -5.43
CA HIS A 108 11.27 11.48 -4.92
C HIS A 108 10.87 12.41 -3.76
N SER A 109 11.18 12.05 -2.51
CA SER A 109 11.23 13.02 -1.42
C SER A 109 12.59 13.72 -1.51
N GLY A 110 12.69 14.73 -2.36
CA GLY A 110 13.89 15.56 -2.50
C GLY A 110 14.14 16.35 -1.22
N SER A 111 15.39 16.32 -0.75
CA SER A 111 16.00 17.31 0.14
C SER A 111 16.27 18.61 -0.60
#